data_AF-A0A3D4N9H5-F1
#
_entry.id   AF-A0A3D4N9H5-F1
#
_cell.length_a   1.000
_cell.length_b   1.000
_cell.length_c   1.000
_cell.angle_alpha   90.00
_cell.angle_beta   90.00
_cell.angle_gamma   90.00
#
_symmetry.space_group_name_H-M   'P 1'
#
loop_
_entity.id
_entity.type
_entity.pdbx_description
1 polymer ?
#
loop_
_entity_poly.entity_id
_entity_poly.type
_entity_poly.pdbx_seq_one_letter_code
_entity_poly.pdbx_strand_id
1 'polypeptide(L)'
;MNNALKWIVSILLLVSFAVGAYFWATAQIASNFNYRSLIKENPPQPGAALGTPSTERMVIVLIDALRYDTSLNSDVMPTLSQLRSQGASALMHSQPPSFSEPGYSTILTGAWPDINDGPAFNLDYEDIPTFTQDNLFSSAHRLGWKTAVSGYYWFEKLIPQTDVDFSFYTPGEDDAADIEVMKAAIPWLQNNEAQLVLIHLDQVDYAGHHEGGPQSANWDAAATRADTMLAEVVSTLDFTKDTLVVFSDHGQIDAGGHGGQDSACLLEPFVIVGAGVNPGKYSDIQMVDIAPTLSALLGINLPASTQGEVQTSMLSLPQDVISTLPVATEDQQLGLLTAYSTALDQETKALKLLKSNTVIDTQSVIQELRSQKLFGDRVIRAIPTGILLAVAVALLIRQRKNQAFTWLLGGILFVALFNLRYLLIDHKVYSLSSIISQTDLIVYIATSTAVALVLVWLVVNFYNKTFGKSPNENGLKTLWLGFTVILVAGLPVLASFFINGPVVTWTLPDYLTSFLALIGLIQILIISALTPILAGLTAGINAINRKFKK
;
A
#
# COMPACT_ATOMS: atom_id res chain seq x y z
N MET A 1 7.30 -25.33 -42.59
CA MET A 1 8.41 -24.59 -41.97
C MET A 1 9.51 -25.56 -41.58
N ASN A 2 10.74 -25.38 -42.09
CA ASN A 2 11.87 -26.22 -41.69
C ASN A 2 12.25 -25.95 -40.21
N ASN A 3 13.00 -26.87 -39.59
CA ASN A 3 13.29 -26.76 -38.15
C ASN A 3 14.14 -25.53 -37.82
N ALA A 4 15.08 -25.13 -38.68
CA ALA A 4 15.89 -23.93 -38.49
C ALA A 4 15.02 -22.66 -38.35
N LEU A 5 14.04 -22.49 -39.23
CA LEU A 5 13.13 -21.35 -39.17
C LEU A 5 12.24 -21.38 -37.91
N LYS A 6 11.84 -22.58 -37.43
CA LYS A 6 11.14 -22.71 -36.14
C LYS A 6 11.99 -22.25 -34.97
N TRP A 7 13.27 -22.62 -34.93
CA TRP A 7 14.19 -22.16 -33.89
C TRP A 7 14.34 -20.64 -33.89
N ILE A 8 14.60 -20.04 -35.06
CA ILE A 8 14.77 -18.59 -35.21
C ILE A 8 13.52 -17.87 -34.73
N VAL A 9 12.34 -18.25 -35.23
CA VAL A 9 11.07 -17.64 -34.82
C VAL A 9 10.82 -17.80 -33.32
N SER A 10 11.05 -18.98 -32.75
CA SER A 10 10.86 -19.20 -31.31
C SER A 10 11.81 -18.36 -30.45
N ILE A 11 13.08 -18.24 -30.83
CA ILE A 11 14.04 -17.40 -30.10
C ILE A 11 13.64 -15.94 -30.19
N LEU A 12 13.26 -15.45 -31.38
CA LEU A 12 12.79 -14.07 -31.55
C LEU A 12 11.56 -13.78 -30.69
N LEU A 13 10.59 -14.71 -30.64
CA LEU A 13 9.41 -14.57 -29.76
C LEU A 13 9.78 -14.52 -28.28
N LEU A 14 10.71 -15.35 -27.82
CA LEU A 14 11.20 -15.32 -26.43
C LEU A 14 11.89 -13.99 -26.13
N VAL A 15 12.72 -13.48 -27.05
CA VAL A 15 13.33 -12.14 -26.90
C VAL A 15 12.25 -11.06 -26.82
N SER A 16 11.19 -11.13 -27.63
CA SER A 16 10.06 -10.19 -27.55
C SER A 16 9.32 -10.28 -26.20
N PHE A 17 9.12 -11.48 -25.65
CA PHE A 17 8.53 -11.63 -24.31
C PHE A 17 9.42 -11.08 -23.21
N ALA A 18 10.74 -11.30 -23.28
CA ALA A 18 11.70 -10.72 -22.34
C ALA A 18 11.63 -9.19 -22.35
N VAL A 19 11.73 -8.59 -23.54
CA VAL A 19 11.69 -7.13 -23.72
C VAL A 19 10.35 -6.56 -23.26
N GLY A 20 9.24 -7.17 -23.66
CA GLY A 20 7.90 -6.74 -23.24
C GLY A 20 7.70 -6.82 -21.73
N ALA A 21 8.13 -7.91 -21.09
CA ALA A 21 8.01 -8.09 -19.64
C ALA A 21 8.85 -7.08 -18.86
N TYR A 22 10.08 -6.80 -19.32
CA TYR A 22 10.95 -5.78 -18.72
C TYR A 22 10.29 -4.39 -18.76
N PHE A 23 9.91 -3.92 -19.95
CA PHE A 23 9.31 -2.59 -20.07
C PHE A 23 7.98 -2.47 -19.35
N TRP A 24 7.18 -3.54 -19.31
CA TRP A 24 5.92 -3.54 -18.58
C TRP A 24 6.16 -3.48 -17.06
N ALA A 25 7.07 -4.29 -16.51
CA ALA A 25 7.38 -4.24 -15.07
C ALA A 25 7.88 -2.84 -14.66
N THR A 26 8.79 -2.25 -15.45
CA THR A 26 9.30 -0.90 -15.19
C THR A 26 8.20 0.16 -15.28
N ALA A 27 7.32 0.08 -16.30
CA ALA A 27 6.21 1.02 -16.45
C ALA A 27 5.18 0.87 -15.31
N GLN A 28 4.91 -0.35 -14.86
CA GLN A 28 4.02 -0.62 -13.73
C GLN A 28 4.57 0.03 -12.46
N ILE A 29 5.85 -0.19 -12.13
CA ILE A 29 6.51 0.44 -10.98
C ILE A 29 6.44 1.96 -11.11
N ALA A 30 6.95 2.52 -12.22
CA ALA A 30 6.99 3.97 -12.41
C ALA A 30 5.60 4.61 -12.32
N SER A 31 4.55 3.97 -12.85
CA SER A 31 3.19 4.50 -12.77
C SER A 31 2.62 4.56 -11.34
N ASN A 32 3.07 3.67 -10.44
CA ASN A 32 2.66 3.71 -9.04
C ASN A 32 3.33 4.87 -8.30
N PHE A 33 4.65 5.02 -8.46
CA PHE A 33 5.40 6.13 -7.85
C PHE A 33 4.95 7.49 -8.36
N ASN A 34 4.54 7.58 -9.63
CA ASN A 34 4.04 8.82 -10.24
C ASN A 34 2.53 9.04 -10.09
N TYR A 35 1.82 8.17 -9.37
CA TYR A 35 0.37 8.33 -9.21
C TYR A 35 0.05 9.63 -8.47
N ARG A 36 -1.00 10.31 -8.93
CA ARG A 36 -1.57 11.50 -8.31
C ARG A 36 -3.09 11.43 -8.38
N SER A 37 -3.77 12.08 -7.44
CA SER A 37 -5.22 12.06 -7.32
C SER A 37 -5.88 12.67 -8.55
N LEU A 38 -7.04 12.14 -8.94
CA LEU A 38 -7.88 12.72 -9.99
C LEU A 38 -8.34 14.14 -9.67
N ILE A 39 -8.47 14.47 -8.39
CA ILE A 39 -8.91 15.78 -7.92
C ILE A 39 -7.73 16.68 -7.49
N LYS A 40 -6.50 16.29 -7.81
CA LYS A 40 -5.29 17.08 -7.52
C LYS A 40 -5.40 18.53 -7.99
N GLU A 41 -5.78 18.73 -9.26
CA GLU A 41 -5.74 20.04 -9.91
C GLU A 41 -6.95 20.91 -9.52
N ASN A 42 -8.03 20.30 -9.05
CA ASN A 42 -9.25 20.98 -8.63
C ASN A 42 -9.80 20.36 -7.33
N PRO A 43 -9.09 20.51 -6.20
CA PRO A 43 -9.54 20.00 -4.92
C PRO A 43 -10.83 20.71 -4.46
N PRO A 44 -11.68 20.05 -3.66
CA PRO A 44 -12.76 20.73 -2.97
C PRO A 44 -12.21 21.86 -2.08
N GLN A 45 -12.97 22.93 -1.94
CA GLN A 45 -12.55 24.09 -1.17
C GLN A 45 -12.83 23.90 0.32
N PRO A 46 -11.99 24.46 1.22
CA PRO A 46 -12.23 24.40 2.66
C PRO A 46 -13.55 25.09 3.04
N GLY A 47 -14.26 24.46 3.99
CA GLY A 47 -15.49 25.00 4.57
C GLY A 47 -15.25 26.04 5.66
N ALA A 48 -16.32 26.46 6.32
CA ALA A 48 -16.25 27.32 7.50
C ALA A 48 -15.85 26.51 8.76
N ALA A 49 -15.31 27.21 9.77
CA ALA A 49 -15.02 26.64 11.08
C ALA A 49 -16.31 26.17 11.78
N LEU A 50 -16.20 25.11 12.57
CA LEU A 50 -17.35 24.48 13.23
C LEU A 50 -17.87 25.26 14.43
N GLY A 51 -16.99 25.97 15.16
CA GLY A 51 -17.38 26.80 16.29
C GLY A 51 -16.35 26.81 17.42
N THR A 52 -16.84 26.87 18.66
CA THR A 52 -16.01 26.92 19.86
C THR A 52 -15.24 25.60 20.03
N PRO A 53 -13.91 25.62 20.24
CA PRO A 53 -13.15 24.41 20.49
C PRO A 53 -13.53 23.77 21.83
N SER A 54 -13.42 22.44 21.90
CA SER A 54 -13.64 21.64 23.11
C SER A 54 -12.38 21.51 23.99
N THR A 55 -11.25 21.97 23.46
CA THR A 55 -9.91 21.80 24.04
C THR A 55 -9.09 23.07 23.84
N GLU A 56 -8.19 23.39 24.76
CA GLU A 56 -7.24 24.51 24.63
C GLU A 56 -6.01 24.11 23.79
N ARG A 57 -5.70 22.81 23.75
CA ARG A 57 -4.57 22.25 23.01
C ARG A 57 -4.79 20.77 22.71
N MET A 58 -4.45 20.37 21.49
CA MET A 58 -4.44 18.99 21.03
C MET A 58 -3.02 18.53 20.73
N VAL A 59 -2.62 17.42 21.34
CA VAL A 59 -1.37 16.73 21.03
C VAL A 59 -1.69 15.41 20.33
N ILE A 60 -1.09 15.21 19.17
CA ILE A 60 -1.11 13.99 18.38
C ILE A 60 0.22 13.28 18.63
N VAL A 61 0.18 12.05 19.12
CA VAL A 61 1.34 11.16 19.16
C VAL A 61 1.10 10.04 18.14
N LEU A 62 1.79 10.12 17.01
CA LEU A 62 1.82 9.06 16.01
C LEU A 62 3.00 8.14 16.36
N ILE A 63 2.72 6.87 16.68
CA ILE A 63 3.75 5.85 16.89
C ILE A 63 3.77 5.00 15.62
N ASP A 64 4.78 5.21 14.77
CA ASP A 64 4.89 4.59 13.45
C ASP A 64 4.87 3.06 13.56
N ALA A 65 4.08 2.43 12.69
CA ALA A 65 3.91 0.99 12.57
C ALA A 65 3.42 0.24 13.82
N LEU A 66 2.95 0.93 14.86
CA LEU A 66 2.46 0.29 16.08
C LEU A 66 1.23 -0.59 15.78
N ARG A 67 1.43 -1.91 15.83
CA ARG A 67 0.34 -2.88 15.67
C ARG A 67 -0.68 -2.79 16.80
N TYR A 68 -1.95 -3.03 16.46
CA TYR A 68 -3.03 -3.08 17.44
C TYR A 68 -2.77 -4.08 18.58
N ASP A 69 -2.28 -5.29 18.28
CA ASP A 69 -2.03 -6.32 19.31
C ASP A 69 -0.91 -5.93 20.29
N THR A 70 0.18 -5.34 19.79
CA THR A 70 1.27 -4.79 20.61
C THR A 70 0.73 -3.71 21.55
N SER A 71 -0.12 -2.81 21.02
CA SER A 71 -0.72 -1.72 21.80
C SER A 71 -1.60 -2.20 22.98
N LEU A 72 -2.14 -3.43 22.89
CA LEU A 72 -2.99 -4.03 23.93
C LEU A 72 -2.19 -4.70 25.05
N ASN A 73 -0.89 -4.93 24.85
CA ASN A 73 -0.05 -5.58 25.84
C ASN A 73 0.38 -4.57 26.92
N SER A 74 -0.24 -4.66 28.11
CA SER A 74 0.06 -3.76 29.23
C SER A 74 1.46 -3.94 29.83
N ASP A 75 2.13 -5.06 29.57
CA ASP A 75 3.51 -5.28 30.01
C ASP A 75 4.51 -4.53 29.10
N VAL A 76 4.11 -4.21 27.86
CA VAL A 76 4.91 -3.49 26.86
C VAL A 76 4.52 -2.00 26.81
N MET A 77 3.21 -1.70 26.83
CA MET A 77 2.68 -0.33 26.74
C MET A 77 1.74 0.01 27.90
N PRO A 78 2.25 0.07 29.15
CA PRO A 78 1.44 0.35 30.33
C PRO A 78 0.80 1.74 30.30
N THR A 79 1.48 2.77 29.77
CA THR A 79 0.94 4.14 29.69
C THR A 79 -0.23 4.19 28.72
N LEU A 80 -0.08 3.64 27.51
CA LEU A 80 -1.17 3.57 26.55
C LEU A 80 -2.35 2.75 27.09
N SER A 81 -2.08 1.68 27.85
CA SER A 81 -3.12 0.92 28.56
C SER A 81 -3.87 1.76 29.59
N GLN A 82 -3.17 2.60 30.35
CA GLN A 82 -3.80 3.53 31.28
C GLN A 82 -4.65 4.57 30.54
N LEU A 83 -4.13 5.19 29.48
CA LEU A 83 -4.86 6.18 28.67
C LEU A 83 -6.13 5.57 28.08
N ARG A 84 -6.06 4.32 27.58
CA ARG A 84 -7.22 3.57 27.07
C ARG A 84 -8.34 3.40 28.11
N SER A 85 -7.99 3.27 29.38
CA SER A 85 -8.98 3.15 30.47
C SER A 85 -9.61 4.48 30.87
N GLN A 86 -8.95 5.60 30.55
CA GLN A 86 -9.37 6.97 30.90
C GLN A 86 -10.06 7.70 29.75
N GLY A 87 -9.77 7.32 28.51
CA GLY A 87 -10.25 7.96 27.29
C GLY A 87 -11.21 7.10 26.47
N ALA A 88 -11.45 7.53 25.23
CA ALA A 88 -12.12 6.75 24.21
C ALA A 88 -11.10 5.90 23.44
N SER A 89 -11.49 4.69 23.04
CA SER A 89 -10.64 3.83 22.22
C SER A 89 -11.44 3.02 21.21
N ALA A 90 -10.81 2.75 20.07
CA ALA A 90 -11.34 1.92 18.99
C ALA A 90 -10.21 1.14 18.32
N LEU A 91 -10.58 0.07 17.62
CA LEU A 91 -9.72 -0.51 16.59
C LEU A 91 -9.89 0.34 15.33
N MET A 92 -8.78 0.82 14.77
CA MET A 92 -8.78 1.56 13.52
C MET A 92 -8.41 0.65 12.36
N HIS A 93 -9.04 0.90 11.21
CA HIS A 93 -8.75 0.21 9.96
C HIS A 93 -8.21 1.18 8.92
N SER A 94 -7.05 0.86 8.37
CA SER A 94 -6.49 1.49 7.19
C SER A 94 -6.74 0.64 5.93
N GLN A 95 -6.19 1.06 4.80
CA GLN A 95 -6.25 0.28 3.57
C GLN A 95 -4.96 0.42 2.75
N PRO A 96 -4.68 -0.50 1.82
CA PRO A 96 -3.49 -0.41 0.97
C PRO A 96 -3.50 0.84 0.08
N PRO A 97 -2.33 1.44 -0.18
CA PRO A 97 -1.00 1.04 0.28
C PRO A 97 -0.74 1.40 1.75
N SER A 98 -0.24 0.45 2.55
CA SER A 98 0.08 0.64 3.97
C SER A 98 1.53 1.09 4.18
N PHE A 99 1.94 2.12 3.44
CA PHE A 99 3.21 2.83 3.69
C PHE A 99 2.93 4.11 4.48
N SER A 100 3.97 4.65 5.11
CA SER A 100 3.85 5.78 6.02
C SER A 100 3.43 7.07 5.35
N GLU A 101 4.01 7.47 4.21
CA GLU A 101 3.56 8.70 3.50
C GLU A 101 2.07 8.65 3.08
N PRO A 102 1.55 7.55 2.47
CA PRO A 102 0.11 7.39 2.27
C PRO A 102 -0.69 7.46 3.58
N GLY A 103 -0.22 6.82 4.65
CA GLY A 103 -0.86 6.79 5.97
C GLY A 103 -0.97 8.19 6.58
N TYR A 104 0.14 8.93 6.64
CA TYR A 104 0.20 10.32 7.11
C TYR A 104 -0.75 11.21 6.31
N SER A 105 -0.76 11.05 5.00
CA SER A 105 -1.67 11.78 4.10
C SER A 105 -3.12 11.49 4.45
N THR A 106 -3.50 10.23 4.68
CA THR A 106 -4.87 9.87 5.08
C THR A 106 -5.23 10.41 6.46
N ILE A 107 -4.36 10.29 7.44
CA ILE A 107 -4.58 10.78 8.80
C ILE A 107 -4.83 12.29 8.82
N LEU A 108 -4.07 13.07 8.06
CA LEU A 108 -4.11 14.53 8.11
C LEU A 108 -5.18 15.14 7.18
N THR A 109 -5.57 14.46 6.11
CA THR A 109 -6.59 14.94 5.16
C THR A 109 -7.98 14.32 5.38
N GLY A 110 -8.04 13.19 6.09
CA GLY A 110 -9.26 12.38 6.21
C GLY A 110 -9.67 11.70 4.90
N ALA A 111 -8.78 11.60 3.91
CA ALA A 111 -9.06 11.03 2.59
C ALA A 111 -8.14 9.86 2.26
N TRP A 112 -8.66 8.87 1.54
CA TRP A 112 -7.88 7.71 1.13
C TRP A 112 -6.81 8.05 0.08
N PRO A 113 -5.76 7.22 -0.11
CA PRO A 113 -4.65 7.50 -1.02
C PRO A 113 -5.03 7.75 -2.49
N ASP A 114 -6.20 7.31 -2.94
CA ASP A 114 -6.71 7.61 -4.28
C ASP A 114 -7.32 9.02 -4.42
N ILE A 115 -7.55 9.72 -3.31
CA ILE A 115 -8.21 11.04 -3.26
C ILE A 115 -7.30 12.10 -2.62
N ASN A 116 -6.58 11.76 -1.56
CA ASN A 116 -5.81 12.70 -0.73
C ASN A 116 -4.63 13.39 -1.44
N ASP A 117 -4.26 12.91 -2.64
CA ASP A 117 -3.16 13.42 -3.46
C ASP A 117 -1.77 13.40 -2.79
N GLY A 118 -1.64 12.68 -1.68
CA GLY A 118 -0.37 12.28 -1.12
C GLY A 118 0.28 11.18 -1.96
N PRO A 119 1.55 10.86 -1.68
CA PRO A 119 2.24 9.76 -2.34
C PRO A 119 1.57 8.41 -2.09
N ALA A 120 1.58 7.54 -3.11
CA ALA A 120 1.10 6.16 -2.99
C ALA A 120 2.18 5.19 -2.47
N PHE A 121 3.42 5.66 -2.39
CA PHE A 121 4.61 4.95 -1.89
C PHE A 121 5.44 5.97 -1.13
N ASN A 122 6.29 5.50 -0.21
CA ASN A 122 7.33 6.34 0.38
C ASN A 122 8.30 6.78 -0.73
N LEU A 123 8.51 8.08 -0.87
CA LEU A 123 9.33 8.70 -1.91
C LEU A 123 10.66 9.19 -1.32
N ASP A 124 11.63 9.39 -2.21
CA ASP A 124 12.82 10.14 -1.84
C ASP A 124 12.43 11.58 -1.52
N TYR A 125 13.09 12.20 -0.53
CA TYR A 125 12.75 13.52 0.01
C TYR A 125 12.44 14.60 -1.04
N GLU A 126 13.25 14.66 -2.10
CA GLU A 126 13.12 15.68 -3.15
C GLU A 126 11.83 15.53 -3.96
N ASP A 127 11.30 14.31 -4.05
CA ASP A 127 10.12 13.96 -4.84
C ASP A 127 8.82 14.02 -4.01
N ILE A 128 8.91 14.17 -2.69
CA ILE A 128 7.74 14.29 -1.81
C ILE A 128 6.97 15.58 -2.15
N PRO A 129 5.69 15.47 -2.55
CA PRO A 129 4.86 16.62 -2.84
C PRO A 129 4.28 17.22 -1.56
N THR A 130 4.12 18.54 -1.55
CA THR A 130 3.26 19.20 -0.57
C THR A 130 1.80 18.92 -0.88
N PHE A 131 1.00 18.73 0.18
CA PHE A 131 -0.43 18.49 0.08
C PHE A 131 -1.11 19.59 -0.75
N THR A 132 -1.89 19.13 -1.72
CA THR A 132 -2.80 19.99 -2.49
C THR A 132 -4.20 20.00 -1.90
N GLN A 133 -4.54 18.97 -1.13
CA GLN A 133 -5.82 18.84 -0.45
C GLN A 133 -5.78 19.58 0.88
N ASP A 134 -6.93 20.10 1.29
CA ASP A 134 -7.07 20.68 2.61
C ASP A 134 -6.84 19.63 3.71
N ASN A 135 -6.24 20.04 4.82
CA ASN A 135 -5.75 19.16 5.87
C ASN A 135 -5.93 19.78 7.26
N LEU A 136 -5.68 19.00 8.30
CA LEU A 136 -5.84 19.37 9.70
C LEU A 136 -5.01 20.60 10.10
N PHE A 137 -3.74 20.67 9.66
CA PHE A 137 -2.83 21.77 9.99
C PHE A 137 -3.23 23.07 9.31
N SER A 138 -3.52 23.03 8.00
CA SER A 138 -4.03 24.19 7.27
C SER A 138 -5.36 24.69 7.83
N SER A 139 -6.23 23.77 8.28
CA SER A 139 -7.51 24.11 8.91
C SER A 139 -7.34 24.80 10.27
N ALA A 140 -6.41 24.32 11.10
CA ALA A 140 -6.08 24.92 12.39
C ALA A 140 -5.44 26.29 12.22
N HIS A 141 -4.44 26.40 11.34
CA HIS A 141 -3.74 27.65 11.06
C HIS A 141 -4.68 28.73 10.53
N ARG A 142 -5.65 28.39 9.65
CA ARG A 142 -6.69 29.33 9.19
C ARG A 142 -7.55 29.90 10.32
N LEU A 143 -7.78 29.14 11.39
CA LEU A 143 -8.50 29.62 12.57
C LEU A 143 -7.61 30.42 13.54
N GLY A 144 -6.31 30.54 13.25
CA GLY A 144 -5.34 31.25 14.06
C GLY A 144 -4.73 30.41 15.20
N TRP A 145 -4.89 29.09 15.15
CA TRP A 145 -4.17 28.18 16.04
C TRP A 145 -2.70 28.16 15.65
N LYS A 146 -1.82 28.18 16.65
CA LYS A 146 -0.41 27.90 16.42
C LYS A 146 -0.20 26.40 16.31
N THR A 147 0.54 25.99 15.29
CA THR A 147 0.76 24.58 14.96
C THR A 147 2.23 24.20 15.14
N ALA A 148 2.49 22.95 15.52
CA ALA A 148 3.84 22.44 15.65
C ALA A 148 3.97 20.99 15.18
N VAL A 149 5.11 20.67 14.58
CA VAL A 149 5.45 19.30 14.14
C VAL A 149 6.85 18.94 14.61
N SER A 150 6.98 17.85 15.34
CA SER A 150 8.26 17.23 15.64
C SER A 150 8.24 15.78 15.15
N GLY A 151 9.13 15.43 14.21
CA GLY A 151 9.07 14.11 13.62
C GLY A 151 10.06 13.84 12.51
N TYR A 152 9.81 12.76 11.78
CA TYR A 152 10.58 12.42 10.60
C TYR A 152 10.41 13.47 9.50
N TYR A 153 11.45 13.70 8.69
CA TYR A 153 11.47 14.86 7.77
C TYR A 153 10.43 14.83 6.65
N TRP A 154 9.74 13.71 6.41
CA TRP A 154 8.67 13.65 5.40
C TRP A 154 7.57 14.66 5.67
N PHE A 155 7.23 14.92 6.94
CA PHE A 155 6.24 15.94 7.31
C PHE A 155 6.61 17.35 6.83
N GLU A 156 7.91 17.67 6.69
CA GLU A 156 8.38 18.97 6.20
C GLU A 156 7.90 19.25 4.77
N LYS A 157 7.88 18.19 3.94
CA LYS A 157 7.50 18.29 2.53
C LYS A 157 6.00 18.15 2.36
N LEU A 158 5.39 17.21 3.08
CA LEU A 158 3.96 16.91 3.00
C LEU A 158 3.10 18.08 3.48
N ILE A 159 3.37 18.63 4.67
CA ILE A 159 2.58 19.72 5.23
C ILE A 159 3.09 21.06 4.67
N PRO A 160 2.21 21.96 4.20
CA PRO A 160 2.62 23.31 3.83
C PRO A 160 3.30 24.01 5.01
N GLN A 161 4.59 24.32 4.90
CA GLN A 161 5.33 24.95 6.01
C GLN A 161 4.87 26.37 6.35
N THR A 162 4.04 26.99 5.51
CA THR A 162 3.33 28.23 5.85
C THR A 162 2.26 28.04 6.91
N ASP A 163 1.85 26.79 7.18
CA ASP A 163 0.84 26.40 8.17
C ASP A 163 1.47 25.68 9.37
N VAL A 164 2.80 25.78 9.54
CA VAL A 164 3.58 25.21 10.66
C VAL A 164 4.38 26.32 11.34
N ASP A 165 4.01 26.68 12.58
CA ASP A 165 4.69 27.76 13.32
C ASP A 165 6.01 27.30 13.97
N PHE A 166 6.04 26.06 14.45
CA PHE A 166 7.22 25.46 15.08
C PHE A 166 7.50 24.08 14.48
N SER A 167 8.76 23.79 14.18
CA SER A 167 9.11 22.49 13.63
C SER A 167 10.46 21.97 14.07
N PHE A 168 10.55 20.64 14.10
CA PHE A 168 11.80 19.90 14.18
C PHE A 168 11.65 18.66 13.31
N TYR A 169 12.58 18.48 12.39
CA TYR A 169 12.58 17.38 11.43
C TYR A 169 13.92 16.65 11.49
N THR A 170 13.87 15.33 11.70
CA THR A 170 15.06 14.48 11.76
C THR A 170 15.10 13.50 10.59
N PRO A 171 16.30 13.20 10.04
CA PRO A 171 16.53 12.10 9.10
C PRO A 171 16.90 10.77 9.75
N GLY A 172 16.99 10.71 11.07
CA GLY A 172 17.05 9.44 11.79
C GLY A 172 15.66 8.85 12.00
N GLU A 173 15.61 7.53 12.12
CA GLU A 173 14.42 6.68 12.26
C GLU A 173 14.50 5.80 13.53
N ASP A 174 15.60 5.87 14.28
CA ASP A 174 15.86 5.02 15.44
C ASP A 174 15.54 5.71 16.79
N ASP A 175 15.84 5.01 17.90
CA ASP A 175 15.65 5.54 19.27
C ASP A 175 16.34 6.90 19.51
N ALA A 176 17.51 7.13 18.91
CA ALA A 176 18.21 8.40 19.06
C ALA A 176 17.47 9.54 18.35
N ALA A 177 16.83 9.26 17.22
CA ALA A 177 16.00 10.22 16.50
C ALA A 177 14.75 10.60 17.32
N ASP A 178 14.07 9.61 17.90
CA ASP A 178 12.91 9.83 18.77
C ASP A 178 13.26 10.67 20.01
N ILE A 179 14.44 10.47 20.59
CA ILE A 179 14.94 11.32 21.70
C ILE A 179 15.07 12.80 21.26
N GLU A 180 15.58 13.07 20.06
CA GLU A 180 15.69 14.44 19.55
C GLU A 180 14.33 15.04 19.19
N VAL A 181 13.39 14.23 18.67
CA VAL A 181 11.98 14.62 18.48
C VAL A 181 11.38 15.06 19.82
N MET A 182 11.49 14.23 20.85
CA MET A 182 10.97 14.54 22.19
C MET A 182 11.60 15.80 22.79
N LYS A 183 12.92 15.94 22.67
CA LYS A 183 13.66 17.10 23.16
C LYS A 183 13.23 18.41 22.48
N ALA A 184 12.82 18.37 21.22
CA ALA A 184 12.25 19.52 20.53
C ALA A 184 10.79 19.80 20.93
N ALA A 185 9.97 18.75 21.06
CA ALA A 185 8.53 18.88 21.31
C ALA A 185 8.17 19.25 22.75
N ILE A 186 8.87 18.69 23.75
CA ILE A 186 8.54 18.88 25.17
C ILE A 186 8.54 20.34 25.61
N PRO A 187 9.51 21.20 25.22
CA PRO A 187 9.45 22.63 25.52
C PRO A 187 8.18 23.33 24.99
N TRP A 188 7.72 22.97 23.78
CA TRP A 188 6.49 23.55 23.22
C TRP A 188 5.27 23.22 24.09
N LEU A 189 5.22 22.01 24.64
CA LEU A 189 4.17 21.58 25.56
C LEU A 189 4.28 22.25 26.94
N GLN A 190 5.49 22.31 27.52
CA GLN A 190 5.70 22.93 28.84
C GLN A 190 5.41 24.43 28.84
N ASN A 191 5.74 25.13 27.75
CA ASN A 191 5.57 26.57 27.61
C ASN A 191 4.24 26.98 26.95
N ASN A 192 3.42 26.00 26.54
CA ASN A 192 2.17 26.20 25.83
C ASN A 192 2.33 27.07 24.56
N GLU A 193 3.33 26.76 23.75
CA GLU A 193 3.72 27.58 22.58
C GLU A 193 2.82 27.35 21.36
N ALA A 194 2.28 26.14 21.22
CA ALA A 194 1.40 25.71 20.14
C ALA A 194 0.17 24.98 20.67
N GLN A 195 -0.96 25.10 19.95
CA GLN A 195 -2.22 24.47 20.32
C GLN A 195 -2.53 23.20 19.52
N LEU A 196 -1.96 23.01 18.33
CA LEU A 196 -1.98 21.72 17.62
C LEU A 196 -0.54 21.22 17.47
N VAL A 197 -0.20 20.12 18.12
CA VAL A 197 1.17 19.57 18.12
C VAL A 197 1.16 18.14 17.64
N LEU A 198 1.92 17.82 16.60
CA LEU A 198 2.18 16.43 16.18
C LEU A 198 3.59 16.02 16.61
N ILE A 199 3.66 14.89 17.30
CA ILE A 199 4.88 14.20 17.71
C ILE A 199 4.87 12.84 17.03
N HIS A 200 5.92 12.57 16.24
CA HIS A 200 6.09 11.32 15.51
C HIS A 200 7.23 10.50 16.11
N LEU A 201 6.91 9.28 16.57
CA LEU A 201 7.89 8.34 17.12
C LEU A 201 8.07 7.17 16.13
N ASP A 202 9.26 7.03 15.58
CA ASP A 202 9.57 6.19 14.42
C ASP A 202 10.12 4.81 14.83
N GLN A 203 10.74 4.72 16.01
CA GLN A 203 11.59 3.58 16.38
C GLN A 203 10.92 2.19 16.37
N VAL A 204 9.59 2.13 16.41
CA VAL A 204 8.84 0.86 16.31
C VAL A 204 8.86 0.36 14.87
N ASP A 205 8.67 1.22 13.87
CA ASP A 205 8.83 0.89 12.45
C ASP A 205 10.27 0.47 12.14
N TYR A 206 11.25 1.22 12.65
CA TYR A 206 12.67 0.89 12.56
C TYR A 206 12.98 -0.51 13.10
N ALA A 207 12.50 -0.83 14.32
CA ALA A 207 12.69 -2.16 14.90
C ALA A 207 12.02 -3.26 14.05
N GLY A 208 10.90 -2.90 13.41
CA GLY A 208 10.22 -3.69 12.40
C GLY A 208 11.12 -4.10 11.23
N HIS A 209 11.76 -3.12 10.58
CA HIS A 209 12.60 -3.34 9.40
C HIS A 209 13.98 -3.93 9.72
N HIS A 210 14.56 -3.54 10.86
CA HIS A 210 15.99 -3.73 11.12
C HIS A 210 16.29 -4.65 12.31
N GLU A 211 15.32 -4.91 13.18
CA GLU A 211 15.55 -5.62 14.46
C GLU A 211 14.72 -6.90 14.63
N GLY A 212 14.15 -7.40 13.53
CA GLY A 212 13.53 -8.72 13.44
C GLY A 212 12.00 -8.73 13.49
N GLY A 213 11.36 -7.58 13.33
CA GLY A 213 9.90 -7.49 13.22
C GLY A 213 9.16 -7.76 14.54
N PRO A 214 7.82 -7.78 14.48
CA PRO A 214 6.94 -8.09 15.62
C PRO A 214 7.18 -9.44 16.32
N GLN A 215 7.95 -10.37 15.72
CA GLN A 215 8.35 -11.62 16.38
C GLN A 215 9.57 -11.48 17.30
N SER A 216 10.27 -10.34 17.24
CA SER A 216 11.50 -10.09 17.99
C SER A 216 11.23 -9.38 19.32
N ALA A 217 12.00 -9.72 20.35
CA ALA A 217 11.96 -8.99 21.63
C ALA A 217 12.41 -7.52 21.47
N ASN A 218 13.10 -7.18 20.38
CA ASN A 218 13.50 -5.80 20.08
C ASN A 218 12.29 -4.93 19.68
N TRP A 219 11.26 -5.50 19.05
CA TRP A 219 10.00 -4.81 18.78
C TRP A 219 9.30 -4.38 20.06
N ASP A 220 9.15 -5.31 21.01
CA ASP A 220 8.58 -5.01 22.32
C ASP A 220 9.44 -3.98 23.08
N ALA A 221 10.77 -4.05 22.97
CA ALA A 221 11.66 -3.07 23.57
C ALA A 221 11.49 -1.67 22.95
N ALA A 222 11.31 -1.56 21.63
CA ALA A 222 11.02 -0.31 20.94
C ALA A 222 9.67 0.27 21.35
N ALA A 223 8.62 -0.56 21.38
CA ALA A 223 7.29 -0.14 21.83
C ALA A 223 7.30 0.30 23.31
N THR A 224 8.12 -0.33 24.16
CA THR A 224 8.32 0.08 25.57
C THR A 224 8.98 1.45 25.68
N ARG A 225 9.99 1.75 24.84
CA ARG A 225 10.63 3.07 24.79
C ARG A 225 9.66 4.14 24.29
N ALA A 226 8.89 3.85 23.24
CA ALA A 226 7.84 4.75 22.75
C ALA A 226 6.76 5.02 23.83
N ASP A 227 6.33 4.00 24.59
CA ASP A 227 5.39 4.17 25.71
C ASP A 227 5.99 5.01 26.85
N THR A 228 7.30 4.91 27.08
CA THR A 228 8.02 5.76 28.06
C THR A 228 8.02 7.23 27.62
N MET A 229 8.26 7.49 26.33
CA MET A 229 8.18 8.84 25.76
C MET A 229 6.74 9.38 25.79
N LEU A 230 5.75 8.53 25.54
CA LEU A 230 4.34 8.86 25.71
C LEU A 230 4.02 9.29 27.15
N ALA A 231 4.58 8.62 28.16
CA ALA A 231 4.43 9.02 29.56
C ALA A 231 5.02 10.42 29.84
N GLU A 232 6.13 10.77 29.19
CA GLU A 232 6.72 12.11 29.26
C GLU A 232 5.77 13.16 28.66
N VAL A 233 5.20 12.91 27.47
CA VAL A 233 4.16 13.77 26.89
C VAL A 233 3.00 13.96 27.86
N VAL A 234 2.43 12.87 28.37
CA VAL A 234 1.30 12.88 29.32
C VAL A 234 1.60 13.73 30.55
N SER A 235 2.83 13.71 31.06
CA SER A 235 3.23 14.49 32.23
C SER A 235 3.16 16.02 32.04
N THR A 236 3.09 16.49 30.79
CA THR A 236 3.02 17.91 30.43
C THR A 236 1.59 18.42 30.21
N LEU A 237 0.60 17.52 30.20
CA LEU A 237 -0.78 17.84 29.81
C LEU A 237 -1.70 17.97 31.03
N ASP A 238 -2.64 18.92 30.94
CA ASP A 238 -3.78 19.02 31.85
C ASP A 238 -5.02 18.51 31.13
N PHE A 239 -5.41 17.24 31.33
CA PHE A 239 -6.56 16.62 30.67
C PHE A 239 -7.92 17.26 30.98
N THR A 240 -8.00 18.25 31.87
CA THR A 240 -9.20 19.08 32.02
C THR A 240 -9.33 20.17 30.94
N LYS A 241 -8.24 20.45 30.22
CA LYS A 241 -8.13 21.49 29.18
C LYS A 241 -7.59 20.97 27.86
N ASP A 242 -6.65 20.03 27.93
CA ASP A 242 -5.91 19.48 26.80
C ASP A 242 -6.51 18.15 26.35
N THR A 243 -6.30 17.83 25.08
CA THR A 243 -6.63 16.54 24.48
C THR A 243 -5.36 15.88 23.96
N LEU A 244 -5.21 14.59 24.22
CA LEU A 244 -4.16 13.75 23.63
C LEU A 244 -4.83 12.68 22.75
N VAL A 245 -4.33 12.50 21.54
CA VAL A 245 -4.68 11.38 20.67
C VAL A 245 -3.42 10.58 20.31
N VAL A 246 -3.52 9.26 20.40
CA VAL A 246 -2.45 8.31 20.09
C VAL A 246 -2.97 7.29 19.07
N PHE A 247 -2.27 7.14 17.97
CA PHE A 247 -2.56 6.14 16.93
C PHE A 247 -1.32 5.75 16.14
N SER A 248 -1.49 4.80 15.24
CA SER A 248 -0.50 4.42 14.22
C SER A 248 -1.05 4.70 12.82
N ASP A 249 -0.15 4.79 11.85
CA ASP A 249 -0.41 4.92 10.41
C ASP A 249 -0.48 3.57 9.69
N HIS A 250 0.22 2.55 10.18
CA HIS A 250 0.08 1.16 9.75
C HIS A 250 0.55 0.18 10.85
N GLY A 251 0.67 -1.10 10.49
CA GLY A 251 1.44 -2.10 11.25
C GLY A 251 2.50 -2.76 10.37
N GLN A 252 3.13 -3.83 10.86
CA GLN A 252 4.04 -4.66 10.06
C GLN A 252 3.67 -6.15 10.10
N ILE A 253 4.04 -6.88 9.04
CA ILE A 253 4.00 -8.34 9.06
C ILE A 253 4.98 -8.88 10.10
N ASP A 254 4.71 -10.08 10.60
CA ASP A 254 5.48 -10.72 11.68
C ASP A 254 7.01 -10.73 11.48
N ALA A 255 7.47 -10.89 10.24
CA ALA A 255 8.89 -10.94 9.90
C ALA A 255 9.54 -9.55 9.69
N GLY A 256 8.77 -8.48 9.81
CA GLY A 256 9.14 -7.13 9.41
C GLY A 256 8.68 -6.79 7.98
N GLY A 257 8.31 -5.52 7.77
CA GLY A 257 7.87 -4.94 6.50
C GLY A 257 6.37 -4.62 6.41
N HIS A 258 6.03 -3.62 5.59
CA HIS A 258 4.68 -3.08 5.40
C HIS A 258 4.50 -2.56 3.95
N GLY A 259 3.30 -2.08 3.59
CA GLY A 259 3.00 -1.50 2.28
C GLY A 259 1.84 -2.14 1.51
N GLY A 260 1.43 -3.36 1.87
CA GLY A 260 0.35 -4.08 1.17
C GLY A 260 -0.89 -4.39 2.01
N GLN A 261 -1.62 -5.41 1.58
CA GLN A 261 -2.95 -5.78 2.08
C GLN A 261 -2.97 -6.73 3.28
N ASP A 262 -1.83 -6.94 3.93
CA ASP A 262 -1.74 -7.84 5.07
C ASP A 262 -2.51 -7.26 6.26
N SER A 263 -3.37 -8.07 6.88
CA SER A 263 -4.23 -7.59 7.98
C SER A 263 -3.43 -7.01 9.15
N ALA A 264 -2.24 -7.54 9.43
CA ALA A 264 -1.36 -7.03 10.48
C ALA A 264 -0.86 -5.60 10.20
N CYS A 265 -0.85 -5.19 8.92
CA CYS A 265 -0.44 -3.85 8.49
C CYS A 265 -1.61 -2.87 8.39
N LEU A 266 -2.86 -3.32 8.59
CA LEU A 266 -4.08 -2.53 8.36
C LEU A 266 -4.96 -2.36 9.60
N LEU A 267 -4.43 -2.75 10.76
CA LEU A 267 -5.14 -2.73 12.05
C LEU A 267 -4.32 -1.95 13.06
N GLU A 268 -4.75 -0.72 13.31
CA GLU A 268 -4.02 0.25 14.12
C GLU A 268 -4.76 0.55 15.44
N PRO A 269 -4.05 0.92 16.52
CA PRO A 269 -4.67 1.47 17.71
C PRO A 269 -5.20 2.87 17.45
N PHE A 270 -6.34 3.19 18.06
CA PHE A 270 -6.80 4.56 18.26
C PHE A 270 -7.19 4.76 19.73
N VAL A 271 -6.54 5.72 20.39
CA VAL A 271 -6.84 6.12 21.77
C VAL A 271 -6.86 7.64 21.84
N ILE A 272 -7.92 8.23 22.38
CA ILE A 272 -8.05 9.67 22.59
C ILE A 272 -8.51 9.94 24.03
N VAL A 273 -7.94 10.93 24.70
CA VAL A 273 -8.24 11.25 26.11
C VAL A 273 -8.19 12.77 26.35
N GLY A 274 -8.88 13.23 27.38
CA GLY A 274 -8.81 14.61 27.86
C GLY A 274 -10.06 15.43 27.57
N ALA A 275 -9.90 16.74 27.43
CA ALA A 275 -10.99 17.68 27.25
C ALA A 275 -11.82 17.34 26.01
N GLY A 276 -13.15 17.41 26.14
CA GLY A 276 -14.08 17.09 25.06
C GLY A 276 -14.22 15.61 24.71
N VAL A 277 -13.63 14.67 25.48
CA VAL A 277 -13.70 13.22 25.19
C VAL A 277 -14.65 12.52 26.17
N ASN A 278 -15.47 11.61 25.64
CA ASN A 278 -16.29 10.68 26.42
C ASN A 278 -15.53 9.34 26.57
N PRO A 279 -15.13 8.94 27.80
CA PRO A 279 -14.40 7.70 27.98
C PRO A 279 -15.22 6.47 27.60
N GLY A 280 -14.60 5.49 26.94
CA GLY A 280 -15.27 4.27 26.54
C GLY A 280 -14.50 3.42 25.52
N LYS A 281 -14.93 2.16 25.37
CA LYS A 281 -14.53 1.32 24.25
C LYS A 281 -15.63 1.37 23.19
N TYR A 282 -15.29 1.86 22.02
CA TYR A 282 -16.22 2.07 20.91
C TYR A 282 -16.05 0.99 19.83
N SER A 283 -16.95 1.02 18.84
CA SER A 283 -16.83 0.22 17.64
C SER A 283 -15.62 0.63 16.83
N ASP A 284 -15.22 -0.25 15.92
CA ASP A 284 -14.17 0.00 14.95
C ASP A 284 -14.45 1.28 14.13
N ILE A 285 -13.37 1.99 13.81
CA ILE A 285 -13.38 3.22 13.01
C ILE A 285 -12.49 3.05 11.77
N GLN A 286 -12.62 3.94 10.80
CA GLN A 286 -11.73 4.02 9.66
C GLN A 286 -10.66 5.09 9.89
N MET A 287 -9.46 4.93 9.32
CA MET A 287 -8.40 5.93 9.43
C MET A 287 -8.82 7.33 8.91
N VAL A 288 -9.67 7.36 7.88
CA VAL A 288 -10.26 8.59 7.36
C VAL A 288 -11.13 9.35 8.36
N ASP A 289 -11.58 8.70 9.44
CA ASP A 289 -12.40 9.32 10.48
C ASP A 289 -11.56 10.19 11.44
N ILE A 290 -10.23 10.07 11.45
CA ILE A 290 -9.36 10.81 12.36
C ILE A 290 -9.49 12.32 12.13
N ALA A 291 -9.11 12.79 10.93
CA ALA A 291 -9.07 14.22 10.63
C ALA A 291 -10.39 14.95 10.94
N PRO A 292 -11.58 14.49 10.50
CA PRO A 292 -12.84 15.17 10.81
C PRO A 292 -13.19 15.10 12.31
N THR A 293 -12.86 14.00 13.00
CA THR A 293 -13.08 13.86 14.45
C THR A 293 -12.24 14.86 15.24
N LEU A 294 -10.96 15.02 14.89
CA LEU A 294 -10.07 16.00 15.52
C LEU A 294 -10.50 17.44 15.17
N SER A 295 -10.94 17.69 13.93
CA SER A 295 -11.48 19.00 13.55
C SER A 295 -12.68 19.43 14.39
N ALA A 296 -13.59 18.51 14.70
CA ALA A 296 -14.75 18.79 15.54
C ALA A 296 -14.36 19.19 16.97
N LEU A 297 -13.36 18.52 17.56
CA LEU A 297 -12.82 18.88 18.86
C LEU A 297 -12.13 20.24 18.85
N LEU A 298 -11.40 20.56 17.78
CA LEU A 298 -10.69 21.83 17.60
C LEU A 298 -11.60 22.99 17.18
N GLY A 299 -12.86 22.73 16.84
CA GLY A 299 -13.80 23.75 16.34
C GLY A 299 -13.41 24.32 14.96
N ILE A 300 -12.45 23.73 14.26
CA ILE A 300 -11.96 24.15 12.94
C ILE A 300 -12.84 23.58 11.82
N ASN A 301 -12.59 23.93 10.56
CA ASN A 301 -13.34 23.34 9.45
C ASN A 301 -12.98 21.85 9.28
N LEU A 302 -13.93 21.06 8.77
CA LEU A 302 -13.64 19.71 8.29
C LEU A 302 -12.69 19.81 7.08
N PRO A 303 -11.64 18.96 6.97
CA PRO A 303 -10.81 18.93 5.78
C PRO A 303 -11.66 18.70 4.54
N ALA A 304 -11.47 19.52 3.52
CA ALA A 304 -12.36 19.58 2.36
C ALA A 304 -12.56 18.24 1.63
N SER A 305 -11.52 17.40 1.63
CA SER A 305 -11.53 16.10 0.95
C SER A 305 -11.91 14.92 1.84
N THR A 306 -12.27 15.15 3.11
CA THR A 306 -12.51 14.05 4.07
C THR A 306 -13.60 13.10 3.57
N GLN A 307 -13.33 11.80 3.69
CA GLN A 307 -14.25 10.70 3.44
C GLN A 307 -14.79 10.10 4.74
N GLY A 308 -14.21 10.45 5.87
CA GLY A 308 -14.56 9.90 7.18
C GLY A 308 -15.71 10.61 7.88
N GLU A 309 -16.25 9.94 8.89
CA GLU A 309 -17.29 10.45 9.78
C GLU A 309 -16.67 11.06 11.05
N VAL A 310 -17.29 12.13 11.55
CA VAL A 310 -16.97 12.61 12.89
C VAL A 310 -17.50 11.60 13.91
N GLN A 311 -16.61 11.03 14.72
CA GLN A 311 -16.94 10.06 15.76
C GLN A 311 -17.59 10.73 16.99
N THR A 312 -18.73 11.39 16.79
CA THR A 312 -19.43 12.23 17.79
C THR A 312 -19.77 11.47 19.08
N SER A 313 -19.96 10.16 19.02
CA SER A 313 -20.21 9.33 20.20
C SER A 313 -19.03 9.31 21.19
N MET A 314 -17.80 9.53 20.70
CA MET A 314 -16.58 9.66 21.49
C MET A 314 -16.39 11.06 22.08
N LEU A 315 -17.22 12.04 21.71
CA LEU A 315 -16.97 13.45 21.96
C LEU A 315 -18.06 14.13 22.81
N SER A 316 -17.64 15.03 23.69
CA SER A 316 -18.48 16.01 24.40
C SER A 316 -18.25 17.39 23.79
N LEU A 317 -18.99 17.68 22.71
CA LEU A 317 -18.82 18.90 21.92
C LEU A 317 -19.65 20.08 22.45
N PRO A 318 -19.17 21.33 22.31
CA PRO A 318 -19.96 22.54 22.52
C PRO A 318 -21.24 22.59 21.67
N GLN A 319 -22.28 23.26 22.19
CA GLN A 319 -23.61 23.27 21.57
C GLN A 319 -23.63 23.94 20.19
N ASP A 320 -22.78 24.94 19.97
CA ASP A 320 -22.60 25.60 18.68
C ASP A 320 -21.98 24.64 17.65
N VAL A 321 -20.94 23.89 18.03
CA VAL A 321 -20.36 22.84 17.18
C VAL A 321 -21.40 21.77 16.84
N ILE A 322 -22.15 21.27 17.82
CA ILE A 322 -23.23 20.29 17.60
C ILE A 322 -24.26 20.81 16.60
N SER A 323 -24.57 22.11 16.66
CA SER A 323 -25.56 22.72 15.76
C SER A 323 -25.04 22.95 14.35
N THR A 324 -23.75 23.27 14.19
CA THR A 324 -23.11 23.57 12.89
C THR A 324 -22.71 22.30 12.15
N LEU A 325 -22.27 21.27 12.86
CA LEU A 325 -21.65 20.08 12.29
C LEU A 325 -22.48 19.38 11.20
N PRO A 326 -23.80 19.18 11.33
CA PRO A 326 -24.59 18.53 10.28
C PRO A 326 -24.51 19.26 8.94
N VAL A 327 -24.71 20.58 8.93
CA VAL A 327 -24.67 21.40 7.70
C VAL A 327 -23.26 21.45 7.13
N ALA A 328 -22.25 21.63 7.98
CA ALA A 328 -20.85 21.62 7.54
C ALA A 328 -20.44 20.28 6.91
N THR A 329 -20.95 19.17 7.44
CA THR A 329 -20.74 17.83 6.87
C THR A 329 -21.42 17.69 5.51
N GLU A 330 -22.68 18.13 5.39
CA GLU A 330 -23.41 18.08 4.12
C GLU A 330 -22.73 18.91 3.02
N ASP A 331 -22.30 20.12 3.35
CA ASP A 331 -21.61 21.01 2.41
C ASP A 331 -20.25 20.45 2.00
N GLN A 332 -19.47 19.94 2.96
CA GLN A 332 -18.17 19.34 2.69
C GLN A 332 -18.30 18.09 1.81
N GLN A 333 -19.21 17.16 2.13
CA GLN A 333 -19.42 15.95 1.34
C GLN A 333 -19.92 16.27 -0.07
N LEU A 334 -20.83 17.23 -0.23
CA LEU A 334 -21.27 17.68 -1.55
C LEU A 334 -20.13 18.30 -2.36
N GLY A 335 -19.24 19.06 -1.70
CA GLY A 335 -18.03 19.63 -2.31
C GLY A 335 -17.10 18.53 -2.85
N LEU A 336 -16.79 17.53 -2.04
CA LEU A 336 -15.96 16.38 -2.44
C LEU A 336 -16.60 15.61 -3.60
N LEU A 337 -17.89 15.28 -3.51
CA LEU A 337 -18.61 14.57 -4.58
C LEU A 337 -18.59 15.36 -5.89
N THR A 338 -18.75 16.68 -5.80
CA THR A 338 -18.72 17.56 -6.97
C THR A 338 -17.34 17.53 -7.62
N ALA A 339 -16.27 17.75 -6.85
CA ALA A 339 -14.90 17.68 -7.37
C ALA A 339 -14.60 16.32 -8.03
N TYR A 340 -14.95 15.21 -7.36
CA TYR A 340 -14.70 13.86 -7.87
C TYR A 340 -15.53 13.52 -9.11
N SER A 341 -16.82 13.86 -9.12
CA SER A 341 -17.70 13.58 -10.26
C SER A 341 -17.38 14.44 -11.48
N THR A 342 -16.96 15.69 -11.29
CA THR A 342 -16.45 16.56 -12.36
C THR A 342 -15.17 15.99 -12.95
N ALA A 343 -14.22 15.50 -12.13
CA ALA A 343 -12.99 14.87 -12.62
C ALA A 343 -13.24 13.60 -13.47
N LEU A 344 -14.42 12.99 -13.35
CA LEU A 344 -14.85 11.84 -14.15
C LEU A 344 -15.82 12.19 -15.28
N ASP A 345 -16.21 13.46 -15.45
CA ASP A 345 -17.29 13.89 -16.34
C ASP A 345 -18.64 13.14 -16.06
N GLN A 346 -19.00 12.96 -14.78
CA GLN A 346 -20.16 12.18 -14.33
C GLN A 346 -21.10 12.94 -13.37
N GLU A 347 -21.09 14.27 -13.34
CA GLU A 347 -21.83 15.10 -12.38
C GLU A 347 -23.35 14.83 -12.41
N THR A 348 -23.93 14.76 -13.62
CA THR A 348 -25.37 14.48 -13.79
C THR A 348 -25.74 13.11 -13.23
N LYS A 349 -24.82 12.15 -13.26
CA LYS A 349 -25.04 10.80 -12.73
C LYS A 349 -24.91 10.78 -11.21
N ALA A 350 -23.90 11.47 -10.68
CA ALA A 350 -23.71 11.64 -9.24
C ALA A 350 -24.99 12.18 -8.59
N LEU A 351 -25.53 13.28 -9.12
CA LEU A 351 -26.77 13.90 -8.61
C LEU A 351 -27.99 12.99 -8.68
N LYS A 352 -28.05 12.05 -9.63
CA LYS A 352 -29.15 11.07 -9.73
C LYS A 352 -29.04 9.94 -8.72
N LEU A 353 -27.82 9.59 -8.33
CA LEU A 353 -27.54 8.51 -7.37
C LEU A 353 -27.60 8.99 -5.92
N LEU A 354 -27.32 10.27 -5.69
CA LEU A 354 -27.29 10.87 -4.36
C LEU A 354 -28.68 10.89 -3.73
N LYS A 355 -28.80 10.30 -2.53
CA LYS A 355 -30.05 10.25 -1.75
C LYS A 355 -30.10 11.34 -0.69
N SER A 356 -28.99 11.56 0.00
CA SER A 356 -28.75 12.63 0.97
C SER A 356 -27.29 13.06 0.91
N ASN A 357 -26.94 14.19 1.53
CA ASN A 357 -25.57 14.68 1.61
C ASN A 357 -24.82 14.11 2.82
N THR A 358 -25.26 12.98 3.38
CA THR A 358 -24.52 12.30 4.45
C THR A 358 -23.22 11.70 3.92
N VAL A 359 -22.27 11.41 4.82
CA VAL A 359 -21.01 10.73 4.49
C VAL A 359 -21.29 9.40 3.80
N ILE A 360 -22.09 8.52 4.42
CA ILE A 360 -22.44 7.19 3.88
C ILE A 360 -22.99 7.28 2.45
N ASP A 361 -23.99 8.14 2.21
CA ASP A 361 -24.61 8.22 0.89
C ASP A 361 -23.64 8.81 -0.15
N THR A 362 -22.88 9.84 0.21
CA THR A 362 -21.90 10.45 -0.69
C THR A 362 -20.77 9.51 -1.08
N GLN A 363 -20.19 8.82 -0.09
CA GLN A 363 -19.13 7.84 -0.33
C GLN A 363 -19.64 6.65 -1.16
N SER A 364 -20.89 6.23 -0.95
CA SER A 364 -21.55 5.21 -1.78
C SER A 364 -21.65 5.65 -3.25
N VAL A 365 -21.96 6.92 -3.52
CA VAL A 365 -21.97 7.46 -4.89
C VAL A 365 -20.57 7.50 -5.49
N ILE A 366 -19.56 7.97 -4.75
CA ILE A 366 -18.16 7.98 -5.20
C ILE A 366 -17.69 6.56 -5.58
N GLN A 367 -17.99 5.58 -4.72
CA GLN A 367 -17.66 4.17 -4.97
C GLN A 367 -18.37 3.61 -6.21
N GLU A 368 -19.64 3.96 -6.43
CA GLU A 368 -20.39 3.53 -7.62
C GLU A 368 -19.82 4.14 -8.90
N LEU A 369 -19.48 5.44 -8.89
CA LEU A 369 -18.83 6.11 -10.02
C LEU A 369 -17.49 5.46 -10.37
N ARG A 370 -16.66 5.20 -9.34
CA ARG A 370 -15.37 4.49 -9.48
C ARG A 370 -15.58 3.10 -10.08
N SER A 371 -16.51 2.32 -9.52
CA SER A 371 -16.78 0.95 -9.94
C SER A 371 -17.26 0.87 -11.39
N GLN A 372 -18.11 1.80 -11.82
CA GLN A 372 -18.58 1.87 -13.20
C GLN A 372 -17.48 2.26 -14.19
N LYS A 373 -16.62 3.22 -13.84
CA LYS A 373 -15.46 3.58 -14.68
C LYS A 373 -14.51 2.39 -14.82
N LEU A 374 -14.19 1.71 -13.71
CA LEU A 374 -13.40 0.47 -13.72
C LEU A 374 -14.05 -0.63 -14.57
N PHE A 375 -15.36 -0.81 -14.49
CA PHE A 375 -16.08 -1.77 -15.32
C PHE A 375 -15.94 -1.47 -16.81
N GLY A 376 -16.13 -0.20 -17.21
CA GLY A 376 -15.91 0.22 -18.60
C GLY A 376 -14.49 -0.07 -19.08
N ASP A 377 -13.50 0.23 -18.25
CA ASP A 377 -12.09 -0.01 -18.56
C ASP A 377 -11.79 -1.52 -18.68
N ARG A 378 -12.40 -2.36 -17.85
CA ARG A 378 -12.28 -3.83 -17.88
C ARG A 378 -12.93 -4.45 -19.12
N VAL A 379 -14.08 -3.92 -19.58
CA VAL A 379 -14.76 -4.39 -20.80
C VAL A 379 -13.84 -4.24 -22.02
N ILE A 380 -13.14 -3.10 -22.13
CA ILE A 380 -12.18 -2.85 -23.22
C ILE A 380 -11.06 -3.90 -23.22
N ARG A 381 -10.61 -4.32 -22.02
CA ARG A 381 -9.52 -5.29 -21.84
C ARG A 381 -9.98 -6.75 -21.92
N ALA A 382 -11.28 -7.03 -21.86
CA ALA A 382 -11.81 -8.39 -21.89
C ALA A 382 -11.50 -9.12 -23.21
N ILE A 383 -11.65 -8.43 -24.34
CA ILE A 383 -11.41 -8.98 -25.69
C ILE A 383 -9.94 -9.41 -25.88
N PRO A 384 -8.93 -8.52 -25.71
CA PRO A 384 -7.54 -8.93 -25.88
C PRO A 384 -7.12 -10.02 -24.89
N THR A 385 -7.60 -9.97 -23.64
CA THR A 385 -7.35 -11.03 -22.64
C THR A 385 -7.92 -12.37 -23.09
N GLY A 386 -9.17 -12.39 -23.57
CA GLY A 386 -9.83 -13.60 -24.08
C GLY A 386 -9.14 -14.17 -25.31
N ILE A 387 -8.68 -13.32 -26.24
CA ILE A 387 -7.92 -13.76 -27.42
C ILE A 387 -6.60 -14.41 -27.01
N LEU A 388 -5.84 -13.80 -26.11
CA LEU A 388 -4.56 -14.35 -25.65
C LEU A 388 -4.74 -15.74 -25.00
N LEU A 389 -5.74 -15.88 -24.12
CA LEU A 389 -6.07 -17.17 -23.51
C LEU A 389 -6.53 -18.20 -24.55
N ALA A 390 -7.40 -17.83 -25.49
CA ALA A 390 -7.88 -18.72 -26.53
C ALA A 390 -6.75 -19.21 -27.46
N VAL A 391 -5.84 -18.32 -27.85
CA VAL A 391 -4.66 -18.67 -28.65
C VAL A 391 -3.76 -19.63 -27.89
N ALA A 392 -3.49 -19.36 -26.61
CA ALA A 392 -2.68 -20.22 -25.77
C ALA A 392 -3.25 -21.64 -25.64
N VAL A 393 -4.56 -21.75 -25.36
CA VAL A 393 -5.27 -23.03 -25.27
C VAL A 393 -5.27 -23.74 -26.63
N ALA A 394 -5.55 -23.04 -27.73
CA ALA A 394 -5.54 -23.62 -29.07
C ALA A 394 -4.16 -24.17 -29.47
N LEU A 395 -3.08 -23.47 -29.11
CA LEU A 395 -1.70 -23.94 -29.33
C LEU A 395 -1.40 -25.21 -28.53
N LEU A 396 -1.80 -25.27 -27.25
CA LEU A 396 -1.63 -26.47 -26.43
C LEU A 396 -2.43 -27.66 -26.99
N ILE A 397 -3.69 -27.44 -27.40
CA ILE A 397 -4.52 -28.48 -28.03
C ILE A 397 -3.89 -28.99 -29.32
N ARG A 398 -3.39 -28.07 -30.17
CA ARG A 398 -2.71 -28.44 -31.42
C ARG A 398 -1.46 -29.28 -31.18
N GLN A 399 -0.77 -29.06 -30.06
CA GLN A 399 0.44 -29.79 -29.67
C GLN A 399 0.16 -31.03 -28.80
N ARG A 400 -1.10 -31.44 -28.57
CA ARG A 400 -1.45 -32.56 -27.67
C ARG A 400 -0.72 -33.87 -27.97
N LYS A 401 -0.46 -34.18 -29.25
CA LYS A 401 0.27 -35.38 -29.69
C LYS A 401 1.80 -35.25 -29.56
N ASN A 402 2.30 -34.05 -29.29
CA ASN A 402 3.72 -33.70 -29.22
C ASN A 402 4.17 -33.38 -27.79
N GLN A 403 3.64 -34.11 -26.79
CA GLN A 403 4.02 -33.97 -25.37
C GLN A 403 3.51 -32.70 -24.66
N ALA A 404 2.58 -31.94 -25.24
CA ALA A 404 2.02 -30.73 -24.61
C ALA A 404 1.46 -30.96 -23.20
N PHE A 405 0.88 -32.14 -22.94
CA PHE A 405 0.43 -32.49 -21.59
C PHE A 405 1.58 -32.48 -20.56
N THR A 406 2.74 -33.01 -20.92
CA THR A 406 3.91 -33.00 -20.02
C THR A 406 4.52 -31.61 -19.86
N TRP A 407 4.40 -30.73 -20.86
CA TRP A 407 4.81 -29.34 -20.72
C TRP A 407 3.89 -28.56 -19.80
N LEU A 408 2.58 -28.82 -19.87
CA LEU A 408 1.60 -28.23 -18.95
C LEU A 408 1.87 -28.67 -17.50
N LEU A 409 2.10 -29.97 -17.28
CA LEU A 409 2.54 -30.48 -15.98
C LEU A 409 3.87 -29.83 -15.54
N GLY A 410 4.79 -29.58 -16.47
CA GLY A 410 6.02 -28.84 -16.20
C GLY A 410 5.77 -27.40 -15.75
N GLY A 411 4.83 -26.69 -16.38
CA GLY A 411 4.41 -25.35 -15.96
C GLY A 411 3.76 -25.34 -14.57
N ILE A 412 2.93 -26.34 -14.26
CA ILE A 412 2.36 -26.51 -12.91
C ILE A 412 3.46 -26.80 -11.89
N LEU A 413 4.40 -27.70 -12.21
CA LEU A 413 5.55 -28.01 -11.35
C LEU A 413 6.45 -26.78 -11.14
N PHE A 414 6.62 -25.93 -12.15
CA PHE A 414 7.35 -24.66 -12.01
C PHE A 414 6.73 -23.78 -10.93
N VAL A 415 5.40 -23.56 -10.99
CA VAL A 415 4.68 -22.77 -9.99
C VAL A 415 4.81 -23.42 -8.61
N ALA A 416 4.68 -24.75 -8.51
CA ALA A 416 4.82 -25.48 -7.25
C ALA A 416 6.23 -25.32 -6.65
N LEU A 417 7.29 -25.44 -7.45
CA LEU A 417 8.68 -25.28 -6.97
C LEU A 417 8.99 -23.83 -6.57
N PHE A 418 8.48 -22.86 -7.33
CA PHE A 418 8.63 -21.45 -6.95
C PHE A 418 7.95 -21.17 -5.61
N ASN A 419 6.70 -21.63 -5.44
CA ASN A 419 5.94 -21.45 -4.20
C ASN A 419 6.49 -22.24 -3.02
N LEU A 420 7.08 -23.41 -3.27
CA LEU A 420 7.79 -24.18 -2.24
C LEU A 420 8.89 -23.33 -1.62
N ARG A 421 9.72 -22.67 -2.44
CA ARG A 421 10.72 -21.74 -1.91
C ARG A 421 10.05 -20.52 -1.29
N TYR A 422 9.20 -19.82 -2.04
CA TYR A 422 8.64 -18.52 -1.67
C TYR A 422 7.83 -18.55 -0.37
N LEU A 423 6.82 -19.43 -0.29
CA LEU A 423 5.88 -19.48 0.82
C LEU A 423 6.32 -20.42 1.94
N LEU A 424 6.92 -21.57 1.60
CA LEU A 424 7.10 -22.65 2.57
C LEU A 424 8.51 -22.70 3.18
N ILE A 425 9.55 -22.33 2.43
CA ILE A 425 10.94 -22.31 2.94
C ILE A 425 11.29 -20.93 3.46
N ASP A 426 11.04 -19.90 2.66
CA ASP A 426 11.46 -18.52 2.96
C ASP A 426 10.33 -17.69 3.61
N HIS A 427 9.15 -18.29 3.84
CA HIS A 427 8.01 -17.72 4.57
C HIS A 427 7.56 -16.32 4.12
N LYS A 428 7.74 -15.98 2.85
CA LYS A 428 7.31 -14.69 2.30
C LYS A 428 5.80 -14.63 2.09
N VAL A 429 5.25 -13.43 2.09
CA VAL A 429 3.83 -13.17 1.77
C VAL A 429 3.70 -12.52 0.39
N TYR A 430 2.59 -12.78 -0.30
CA TYR A 430 2.33 -12.16 -1.60
C TYR A 430 1.81 -10.73 -1.44
N SER A 431 2.71 -9.85 -1.00
CA SER A 431 2.41 -8.46 -0.64
C SER A 431 3.64 -7.57 -0.83
N LEU A 432 3.40 -6.26 -0.99
CA LEU A 432 4.45 -5.24 -0.94
C LEU A 432 5.22 -5.28 0.38
N SER A 433 4.60 -5.73 1.46
CA SER A 433 5.23 -5.90 2.78
C SER A 433 6.39 -6.89 2.82
N SER A 434 6.57 -7.73 1.80
CA SER A 434 7.74 -8.62 1.69
C SER A 434 8.95 -8.01 0.95
N ILE A 435 8.85 -6.75 0.50
CA ILE A 435 9.90 -6.05 -0.23
C ILE A 435 10.85 -5.37 0.77
N ILE A 436 12.08 -5.85 0.83
CA ILE A 436 13.18 -5.19 1.55
C ILE A 436 13.76 -4.07 0.67
N SER A 437 14.01 -4.39 -0.59
CA SER A 437 14.43 -3.42 -1.61
C SER A 437 14.01 -3.90 -3.00
N GLN A 438 13.96 -2.98 -3.97
CA GLN A 438 13.67 -3.33 -5.37
C GLN A 438 14.70 -4.34 -5.92
N THR A 439 15.98 -4.14 -5.59
CA THR A 439 17.06 -5.03 -6.06
C THR A 439 16.91 -6.43 -5.48
N ASP A 440 16.63 -6.54 -4.18
CA ASP A 440 16.47 -7.85 -3.52
C ASP A 440 15.28 -8.61 -4.08
N LEU A 441 14.15 -7.93 -4.31
CA LEU A 441 12.97 -8.53 -4.94
C LEU A 441 13.31 -9.11 -6.31
N ILE A 442 13.97 -8.33 -7.17
CA ILE A 442 14.34 -8.75 -8.53
C ILE A 442 15.29 -9.94 -8.49
N VAL A 443 16.36 -9.88 -7.69
CA VAL A 443 17.37 -10.95 -7.57
C VAL A 443 16.74 -12.23 -7.01
N TYR A 444 15.91 -12.10 -5.98
CA TYR A 444 15.26 -13.24 -5.34
C TYR A 444 14.30 -13.95 -6.30
N ILE A 445 13.42 -13.21 -6.99
CA ILE A 445 12.50 -13.80 -7.97
C ILE A 445 13.30 -14.40 -9.12
N ALA A 446 14.34 -13.73 -9.61
CA ALA A 446 15.11 -14.20 -10.74
C ALA A 446 15.84 -15.51 -10.45
N THR A 447 16.52 -15.61 -9.30
CA THR A 447 17.22 -16.83 -8.89
C THR A 447 16.25 -17.98 -8.65
N SER A 448 15.13 -17.73 -7.95
CA SER A 448 14.09 -18.73 -7.72
C SER A 448 13.51 -19.27 -9.01
N THR A 449 13.24 -18.37 -9.96
CA THR A 449 12.73 -18.70 -11.30
C THR A 449 13.72 -19.56 -12.07
N ALA A 450 15.00 -19.17 -12.10
CA ALA A 450 16.03 -19.89 -12.81
C ALA A 450 16.19 -21.33 -12.27
N VAL A 451 16.25 -21.49 -10.94
CA VAL A 451 16.36 -22.81 -10.30
C VAL A 451 15.13 -23.66 -10.60
N ALA A 452 13.92 -23.13 -10.40
CA ALA A 452 12.68 -23.86 -10.68
C ALA A 452 12.60 -24.29 -12.15
N LEU A 453 12.96 -23.41 -13.09
CA LEU A 453 12.93 -23.74 -14.52
C LEU A 453 13.93 -24.83 -14.89
N VAL A 454 15.15 -24.80 -14.35
CA VAL A 454 16.17 -25.84 -14.59
C VAL A 454 15.70 -27.20 -14.06
N LEU A 455 15.12 -27.24 -12.85
CA LEU A 455 14.57 -28.48 -12.28
C LEU A 455 13.42 -29.04 -13.12
N VAL A 456 12.48 -28.19 -13.53
CA VAL A 456 11.39 -28.58 -14.44
C VAL A 456 11.93 -29.09 -15.76
N TRP A 457 12.91 -28.41 -16.35
CA TRP A 457 13.55 -28.82 -17.59
C TRP A 457 14.16 -30.22 -17.45
N LEU A 458 14.90 -30.50 -16.36
CA LEU A 458 15.45 -31.84 -16.09
C LEU A 458 14.34 -32.90 -15.99
N VAL A 459 13.35 -32.66 -15.13
CA VAL A 459 12.23 -33.62 -14.89
C VAL A 459 11.49 -33.94 -16.19
N VAL A 460 11.12 -32.92 -16.96
CA VAL A 460 10.38 -33.10 -18.22
C VAL A 460 11.23 -33.83 -19.25
N ASN A 461 12.53 -33.53 -19.36
CA ASN A 461 13.41 -34.18 -20.33
C ASN A 461 13.71 -35.65 -19.96
N PHE A 462 13.92 -35.96 -18.68
CA PHE A 462 14.11 -37.34 -18.23
C PHE A 462 12.84 -38.17 -18.39
N TYR A 463 11.69 -37.66 -17.97
CA TYR A 463 10.40 -38.35 -18.12
C TYR A 463 10.10 -38.68 -19.60
N ASN A 464 10.30 -37.70 -20.49
CA ASN A 464 10.07 -37.87 -21.93
C ASN A 464 11.18 -38.59 -22.69
N LYS A 465 12.28 -38.95 -22.01
CA LYS A 465 13.49 -39.57 -22.58
C LYS A 465 13.99 -38.79 -23.80
N THR A 466 14.05 -37.47 -23.69
CA THR A 466 14.42 -36.57 -24.80
C THR A 466 15.91 -36.55 -25.05
N PHE A 467 16.78 -36.90 -24.09
CA PHE A 467 18.25 -36.89 -24.24
C PHE A 467 18.84 -38.02 -25.11
N GLY A 468 18.03 -38.76 -25.87
CA GLY A 468 18.50 -39.84 -26.75
C GLY A 468 17.96 -39.83 -28.18
N LYS A 469 17.37 -38.71 -28.63
CA LYS A 469 16.65 -38.61 -29.93
C LYS A 469 17.23 -37.49 -30.81
N SER A 470 16.48 -37.01 -31.81
CA SER A 470 16.93 -36.00 -32.78
C SER A 470 17.28 -34.66 -32.10
N PRO A 471 18.53 -34.14 -32.26
CA PRO A 471 18.98 -32.89 -31.61
C PRO A 471 18.06 -31.69 -31.89
N ASN A 472 17.71 -31.47 -33.15
CA ASN A 472 16.93 -30.31 -33.58
C ASN A 472 15.48 -30.37 -33.10
N GLU A 473 14.89 -31.56 -33.02
CA GLU A 473 13.50 -31.73 -32.60
C GLU A 473 13.34 -31.57 -31.09
N ASN A 474 14.27 -32.11 -30.30
CA ASN A 474 14.16 -32.02 -28.84
C ASN A 474 14.48 -30.63 -28.30
N GLY A 475 15.41 -29.89 -28.90
CA GLY A 475 15.60 -28.49 -28.50
C GLY A 475 14.36 -27.64 -28.82
N LEU A 476 13.63 -27.92 -29.92
CA LEU A 476 12.32 -27.30 -30.16
C LEU A 476 11.29 -27.66 -29.07
N LYS A 477 11.31 -28.88 -28.54
CA LYS A 477 10.42 -29.28 -27.42
C LYS A 477 10.76 -28.51 -26.14
N THR A 478 12.04 -28.23 -25.88
CA THR A 478 12.45 -27.34 -24.78
C THR A 478 11.96 -25.90 -24.98
N LEU A 479 12.00 -25.38 -26.20
CA LEU A 479 11.40 -24.07 -26.51
C LEU A 479 9.90 -24.05 -26.22
N TRP A 480 9.16 -25.10 -26.62
CA TRP A 480 7.72 -25.24 -26.30
C TRP A 480 7.43 -25.41 -24.81
N LEU A 481 8.28 -26.10 -24.07
CA LEU A 481 8.22 -26.14 -22.61
C LEU A 481 8.33 -24.72 -22.05
N GLY A 482 9.33 -23.93 -22.47
CA GLY A 482 9.49 -22.55 -22.03
C GLY A 482 8.26 -21.67 -22.32
N PHE A 483 7.68 -21.75 -23.52
CA PHE A 483 6.42 -21.05 -23.83
C PHE A 483 5.26 -21.48 -22.93
N THR A 484 5.19 -22.77 -22.59
CA THR A 484 4.14 -23.27 -21.69
C THR A 484 4.33 -22.78 -20.26
N VAL A 485 5.59 -22.72 -19.79
CA VAL A 485 5.91 -22.16 -18.47
C VAL A 485 5.62 -20.66 -18.42
N ILE A 486 5.95 -19.90 -19.48
CA ILE A 486 5.59 -18.47 -19.64
C ILE A 486 4.08 -18.29 -19.56
N LEU A 487 3.30 -19.14 -20.26
CA LEU A 487 1.84 -19.06 -20.22
C LEU A 487 1.31 -19.24 -18.80
N VAL A 488 1.78 -20.25 -18.06
CA VAL A 488 1.31 -20.54 -16.71
C VAL A 488 1.75 -19.44 -15.73
N ALA A 489 3.02 -19.04 -15.77
CA ALA A 489 3.56 -17.95 -14.94
C ALA A 489 2.95 -16.58 -15.29
N GLY A 490 2.45 -16.40 -16.51
CA GLY A 490 1.81 -15.18 -16.98
C GLY A 490 0.32 -15.07 -16.67
N LEU A 491 -0.32 -16.09 -16.07
CA LEU A 491 -1.73 -16.00 -15.69
C LEU A 491 -2.03 -14.85 -14.71
N PRO A 492 -1.22 -14.62 -13.65
CA PRO A 492 -1.42 -13.46 -12.78
C PRO A 492 -1.21 -12.12 -13.51
N VAL A 493 -0.29 -12.06 -14.48
CA VAL A 493 -0.07 -10.87 -15.33
C VAL A 493 -1.32 -10.55 -16.14
N LEU A 494 -1.93 -11.57 -16.77
CA LEU A 494 -3.17 -11.40 -17.52
C LEU A 494 -4.36 -11.03 -16.61
N ALA A 495 -4.43 -11.61 -15.41
CA ALA A 495 -5.45 -11.28 -14.43
C ALA A 495 -5.34 -9.81 -13.97
N SER A 496 -4.14 -9.35 -13.62
CA SER A 496 -3.90 -7.95 -13.25
C SER A 496 -4.12 -7.01 -14.43
N PHE A 497 -3.69 -7.36 -15.64
CA PHE A 497 -4.02 -6.58 -16.84
C PHE A 497 -5.53 -6.42 -17.01
N PHE A 498 -6.30 -7.49 -16.81
CA PHE A 498 -7.75 -7.41 -16.86
C PHE A 498 -8.29 -6.48 -15.75
N ILE A 499 -7.89 -6.69 -14.49
CA ILE A 499 -8.44 -6.00 -13.31
C ILE A 499 -8.01 -4.52 -13.25
N ASN A 500 -6.71 -4.27 -13.33
CA ASN A 500 -6.04 -3.00 -13.08
C ASN A 500 -5.68 -2.26 -14.37
N GLY A 501 -5.46 -2.99 -15.46
CA GLY A 501 -4.85 -2.46 -16.67
C GLY A 501 -3.33 -2.64 -16.69
N PRO A 502 -2.65 -2.14 -17.73
CA PRO A 502 -1.21 -2.31 -17.87
C PRO A 502 -0.40 -1.45 -16.90
N VAL A 503 -0.90 -0.28 -16.51
CA VAL A 503 -0.24 0.67 -15.61
C VAL A 503 -1.30 1.40 -14.78
N VAL A 504 -0.88 2.00 -13.67
CA VAL A 504 -1.73 2.88 -12.86
C VAL A 504 -2.01 4.17 -13.66
N THR A 505 -3.24 4.64 -13.62
CA THR A 505 -3.67 5.81 -14.40
C THR A 505 -4.45 6.80 -13.54
N TRP A 506 -5.74 6.55 -13.35
CA TRP A 506 -6.64 7.45 -12.64
C TRP A 506 -6.99 6.98 -11.22
N THR A 507 -6.73 5.71 -10.91
CA THR A 507 -6.96 5.14 -9.58
C THR A 507 -5.90 4.09 -9.25
N LEU A 508 -5.61 3.93 -7.97
CA LEU A 508 -4.68 2.91 -7.47
C LEU A 508 -5.17 1.50 -7.79
N PRO A 509 -4.23 0.55 -8.04
CA PRO A 509 -4.57 -0.80 -8.43
C PRO A 509 -5.01 -1.65 -7.23
N ASP A 510 -5.61 -2.80 -7.51
CA ASP A 510 -5.64 -3.89 -6.54
C ASP A 510 -4.19 -4.39 -6.32
N TYR A 511 -3.64 -4.10 -5.14
CA TYR A 511 -2.22 -4.31 -4.85
C TYR A 511 -1.80 -5.77 -4.86
N LEU A 512 -2.67 -6.70 -4.43
CA LEU A 512 -2.37 -8.13 -4.49
C LEU A 512 -2.16 -8.60 -5.93
N THR A 513 -3.12 -8.32 -6.82
CA THR A 513 -3.02 -8.73 -8.22
C THR A 513 -1.92 -7.97 -8.96
N SER A 514 -1.70 -6.68 -8.63
CA SER A 514 -0.59 -5.88 -9.14
C SER A 514 0.78 -6.49 -8.76
N PHE A 515 0.96 -6.88 -7.51
CA PHE A 515 2.18 -7.51 -7.01
C PHE A 515 2.45 -8.88 -7.64
N LEU A 516 1.41 -9.73 -7.72
CA LEU A 516 1.53 -11.03 -8.40
C LEU A 516 1.88 -10.88 -9.89
N ALA A 517 1.37 -9.84 -10.55
CA ALA A 517 1.76 -9.53 -11.92
C ALA A 517 3.22 -9.07 -12.03
N LEU A 518 3.71 -8.25 -11.10
CA LEU A 518 5.12 -7.86 -11.07
C LEU A 518 6.04 -9.09 -10.94
N ILE A 519 5.70 -10.02 -10.04
CA ILE A 519 6.40 -11.31 -9.92
C ILE A 519 6.35 -12.07 -11.24
N GLY A 520 5.17 -12.21 -11.84
CA GLY A 520 4.98 -12.91 -13.11
C GLY A 520 5.78 -12.28 -14.26
N LEU A 521 5.89 -10.95 -14.33
CA LEU A 521 6.67 -10.25 -15.35
C LEU A 521 8.18 -10.53 -15.18
N ILE A 522 8.70 -10.49 -13.95
CA ILE A 522 10.09 -10.85 -13.69
C ILE A 522 10.34 -12.34 -14.01
N GLN A 523 9.40 -13.22 -13.67
CA GLN A 523 9.47 -14.64 -14.05
C GLN A 523 9.54 -14.82 -15.56
N ILE A 524 8.64 -14.16 -16.32
CA ILE A 524 8.60 -14.23 -17.79
C ILE A 524 9.92 -13.74 -18.39
N LEU A 525 10.49 -12.66 -17.87
CA LEU A 525 11.79 -12.15 -18.30
C LEU A 525 12.88 -13.23 -18.18
N ILE A 526 12.99 -13.87 -17.02
CA ILE A 526 14.02 -14.88 -16.76
C ILE A 526 13.78 -16.17 -17.54
N ILE A 527 12.53 -16.65 -17.60
CA ILE A 527 12.18 -17.84 -18.39
C ILE A 527 12.52 -17.61 -19.87
N SER A 528 12.21 -16.42 -20.39
CA SER A 528 12.48 -16.05 -21.77
C SER A 528 13.97 -16.00 -22.09
N ALA A 529 14.79 -15.50 -21.17
CA ALA A 529 16.25 -15.45 -21.32
C ALA A 529 16.90 -16.84 -21.22
N LEU A 530 16.43 -17.70 -20.31
CA LEU A 530 17.08 -18.98 -20.01
C LEU A 530 16.63 -20.12 -20.95
N THR A 531 15.40 -20.06 -21.47
CA THR A 531 14.84 -21.12 -22.33
C THR A 531 15.68 -21.39 -23.59
N PRO A 532 16.18 -20.40 -24.36
CA PRO A 532 17.04 -20.64 -25.52
C PRO A 532 18.35 -21.38 -25.15
N ILE A 533 18.93 -21.06 -24.00
CA ILE A 533 20.15 -21.70 -23.49
C ILE A 533 19.87 -23.18 -23.18
N LEU A 534 18.80 -23.46 -22.45
CA LEU A 534 18.37 -24.84 -22.13
C LEU A 534 18.03 -25.64 -23.39
N ALA A 535 17.41 -25.00 -24.38
CA ALA A 535 17.15 -25.63 -25.68
C ALA A 535 18.46 -25.99 -26.39
N GLY A 536 19.43 -25.07 -26.41
CA GLY A 536 20.78 -25.31 -26.94
C GLY A 536 21.49 -26.49 -26.24
N LEU A 537 21.44 -26.53 -24.90
CA LEU A 537 21.98 -27.64 -24.10
C LEU A 537 21.30 -28.98 -24.44
N THR A 538 19.96 -28.98 -24.57
CA THR A 538 19.19 -30.16 -24.96
C THR A 538 19.64 -30.69 -26.32
N ALA A 539 19.84 -29.79 -27.30
CA ALA A 539 20.32 -30.16 -28.63
C ALA A 539 21.77 -30.67 -28.60
N GLY A 540 22.66 -30.00 -27.84
CA GLY A 540 24.06 -30.38 -27.66
C GLY A 540 24.23 -31.78 -27.06
N ILE A 541 23.54 -32.07 -25.94
CA ILE A 541 23.54 -33.39 -25.30
C ILE A 541 23.09 -34.48 -26.27
N ASN A 542 22.02 -34.23 -27.03
CA ASN A 542 21.54 -35.17 -28.05
C ASN A 542 22.55 -35.38 -29.19
N ALA A 543 23.26 -34.34 -29.61
CA ALA A 543 24.27 -34.44 -30.65
C ALA A 543 25.47 -35.30 -30.20
N ILE A 544 25.89 -35.13 -28.95
CA ILE A 544 26.95 -35.93 -28.30
C ILE A 544 26.51 -37.39 -28.18
N ASN A 545 25.33 -37.66 -27.62
CA ASN A 545 24.80 -39.02 -27.44
C ASN A 545 24.60 -39.76 -28.77
N ARG A 546 24.30 -39.04 -29.85
CA ARG A 546 24.22 -39.63 -31.19
C ARG A 546 25.60 -40.00 -31.76
N LYS A 547 26.65 -39.24 -31.44
CA LYS A 547 28.03 -39.56 -31.85
C LYS A 547 28.55 -40.83 -31.16
N PHE A 548 28.19 -41.06 -29.88
CA PHE A 548 28.61 -42.25 -29.13
C PHE A 548 27.79 -43.52 -29.42
N LYS A 549 26.63 -43.40 -30.09
CA LYS A 549 25.79 -44.55 -30.52
C LYS A 549 26.05 -45.01 -31.97
N LYS A 550 26.85 -44.26 -32.72
CA LYS A 550 27.37 -44.65 -34.03
C LYS A 550 28.79 -45.17 -33.84
#